data_AF-A0A5C6G566-F1
#
_entry.id   AF-A0A5C6G566-F1
#
_cell.length_a   1.000
_cell.length_b   1.000
_cell.length_c   1.000
_cell.angle_alpha   90.00
_cell.angle_beta   90.00
_cell.angle_gamma   90.00
#
_symmetry.space_group_name_H-M   'P 1'
#
loop_
_entity.id
_entity.type
_entity.pdbx_description
1 polymer ?
#
loop_
_entity_poly.entity_id
_entity_poly.type
_entity_poly.pdbx_seq_one_letter_code
_entity_poly.pdbx_strand_id
1 'polypeptide(L)'
;MRPLLATTLLVAASNGQVFGSAPAASLAAEKRADSAIMYMKQYEDDGFEKAKDIAKLALKQADQLNRYRHVIDQLKQVSSLAYTCYDGYQSNGGKSVADPARIEDCDVQYHRAESLLGQVRQVSAEPDFPQSAWVFEAKLPDIRDGRTSLQGSATKELQDLLHGLSQVANKASAVQEQAERLHPYYEQVQSLDKSISKTKKCYDAFYDKLQKDGVQSPNAILGEIQVCDKDYTEFHQKLDETRKTARESDFPGGEVLSSVELPNLRDGFESSRDNQTQHLWQDIQTLEKEKHDTTEIVDENSVEAQQLNATIFEDIFVIVNQTTHDFVRLVLLKEGRNGATSGQMARAARNYGHMFIEGLLKEADAIADEAQRS
;
A
#
# COMPACT_ATOMS: atom_id res chain seq x y z
N MET A 1 -19.29 -79.43 -38.01
CA MET A 1 -17.85 -79.20 -37.75
C MET A 1 -17.63 -77.73 -37.42
N ARG A 2 -16.58 -77.39 -36.68
CA ARG A 2 -16.31 -76.03 -36.15
C ARG A 2 -16.09 -75.00 -37.27
N PRO A 3 -16.48 -73.73 -37.09
CA PRO A 3 -15.91 -72.62 -37.87
C PRO A 3 -14.51 -72.28 -37.33
N LEU A 4 -13.55 -72.10 -38.24
CA LEU A 4 -12.24 -71.51 -37.94
C LEU A 4 -12.33 -70.00 -38.18
N LEU A 5 -12.13 -69.20 -37.13
CA LEU A 5 -11.90 -67.76 -37.27
C LEU A 5 -10.42 -67.52 -37.57
N ALA A 6 -10.16 -66.76 -38.64
CA ALA A 6 -8.84 -66.28 -38.98
C ALA A 6 -8.68 -64.80 -38.60
N THR A 7 -7.55 -64.50 -37.97
CA THR A 7 -6.67 -63.32 -38.14
C THR A 7 -6.96 -62.43 -39.38
N THR A 8 -6.73 -61.10 -39.39
CA THR A 8 -5.61 -60.35 -38.76
C THR A 8 -5.77 -58.80 -38.78
N LEU A 9 -5.17 -58.13 -37.77
CA LEU A 9 -4.34 -56.87 -37.78
C LEU A 9 -4.80 -55.50 -38.37
N LEU A 10 -4.65 -54.44 -37.52
CA LEU A 10 -4.05 -53.07 -37.72
C LEU A 10 -4.57 -52.14 -36.58
N VAL A 11 -3.85 -51.33 -35.77
CA VAL A 11 -2.56 -50.58 -35.84
C VAL A 11 -2.64 -49.43 -36.88
N ALA A 12 -2.34 -48.13 -36.65
CA ALA A 12 -1.50 -47.40 -35.69
C ALA A 12 -2.15 -46.05 -35.25
N ALA A 13 -1.40 -44.98 -34.94
CA ALA A 13 -0.86 -44.61 -33.61
C ALA A 13 -0.18 -43.20 -33.66
N SER A 14 -0.13 -42.44 -32.54
CA SER A 14 0.75 -41.24 -32.46
C SER A 14 1.25 -40.90 -31.03
N ASN A 15 2.56 -41.11 -30.82
CA ASN A 15 3.59 -40.31 -30.13
C ASN A 15 3.23 -39.52 -28.84
N GLY A 16 4.05 -39.54 -27.77
CA GLY A 16 5.45 -39.99 -27.66
C GLY A 16 5.88 -40.43 -26.25
N GLN A 17 7.16 -40.79 -26.13
CA GLN A 17 7.73 -41.55 -25.01
C GLN A 17 7.98 -40.72 -23.75
N VAL A 18 7.68 -41.30 -22.59
CA VAL A 18 8.64 -41.37 -21.46
C VAL A 18 8.55 -42.78 -20.87
N PHE A 19 9.69 -43.47 -20.72
CA PHE A 19 9.76 -44.72 -19.96
C PHE A 19 9.57 -44.42 -18.47
N GLY A 20 8.35 -44.63 -17.98
CA GLY A 20 8.00 -44.60 -16.55
C GLY A 20 7.18 -45.84 -16.22
N SER A 21 7.39 -46.42 -15.04
CA SER A 21 6.68 -47.59 -14.55
C SER A 21 5.16 -47.49 -14.78
N ALA A 22 4.56 -48.54 -15.34
CA ALA A 22 3.12 -48.66 -15.47
C ALA A 22 2.44 -48.33 -14.12
N PRO A 23 1.45 -47.42 -14.09
CA PRO A 23 0.87 -46.96 -12.82
C PRO A 23 0.29 -48.14 -12.05
N ALA A 24 0.38 -48.14 -10.71
CA ALA A 24 -0.06 -49.28 -9.90
C ALA A 24 -1.52 -49.71 -10.17
N ALA A 25 -2.37 -48.79 -10.65
CA ALA A 25 -3.71 -49.07 -11.14
C ALA A 25 -3.77 -49.97 -12.38
N SER A 26 -2.87 -49.81 -13.36
CA SER A 26 -2.81 -50.72 -14.52
C SER A 26 -2.27 -52.09 -14.11
N LEU A 27 -1.30 -52.15 -13.20
CA LEU A 27 -0.70 -53.39 -12.73
C LEU A 27 -1.66 -54.24 -11.87
N ALA A 28 -2.58 -53.59 -11.15
CA ALA A 28 -3.71 -54.25 -10.47
C ALA A 28 -4.81 -54.70 -11.46
N ALA A 29 -5.06 -53.94 -12.52
CA ALA A 29 -5.96 -54.32 -13.60
C ALA A 29 -5.42 -55.53 -14.40
N GLU A 30 -4.12 -55.54 -14.73
CA GLU A 30 -3.41 -56.67 -15.36
C GLU A 30 -3.52 -57.94 -14.50
N LYS A 31 -3.22 -57.86 -13.20
CA LYS A 31 -3.34 -59.03 -12.30
C LYS A 31 -4.77 -59.60 -12.22
N ARG A 32 -5.82 -58.78 -12.41
CA ARG A 32 -7.20 -59.27 -12.51
C ARG A 32 -7.55 -59.78 -13.91
N ALA A 33 -7.02 -59.17 -14.96
CA ALA A 33 -7.12 -59.71 -16.31
C ALA A 33 -6.48 -61.11 -16.38
N ASP A 34 -5.28 -61.29 -15.82
CA ASP A 34 -4.59 -62.59 -15.70
C ASP A 34 -5.41 -63.62 -14.91
N SER A 35 -5.99 -63.21 -13.77
CA SER A 35 -6.85 -64.09 -12.97
C SER A 35 -8.13 -64.49 -13.73
N ALA A 36 -8.74 -63.56 -14.47
CA ALA A 36 -9.89 -63.82 -15.33
C ALA A 36 -9.52 -64.72 -16.54
N ILE A 37 -8.33 -64.53 -17.14
CA ILE A 37 -7.77 -65.40 -18.19
C ILE A 37 -7.52 -66.82 -17.64
N MET A 38 -7.11 -66.96 -16.38
CA MET A 38 -6.97 -68.26 -15.73
C MET A 38 -8.33 -68.95 -15.58
N TYR A 39 -9.36 -68.24 -15.10
CA TYR A 39 -10.73 -68.75 -14.99
C TYR A 39 -11.35 -69.12 -16.35
N MET A 40 -11.11 -68.31 -17.40
CA MET A 40 -11.59 -68.59 -18.76
C MET A 40 -10.99 -69.86 -19.38
N LYS A 41 -9.88 -70.40 -18.85
CA LYS A 41 -9.30 -71.67 -19.32
C LYS A 41 -9.94 -72.92 -18.72
N GLN A 42 -10.85 -72.80 -17.74
CA GLN A 42 -11.23 -73.93 -16.88
C GLN A 42 -12.70 -74.37 -16.93
N TYR A 43 -13.62 -73.60 -17.52
CA TYR A 43 -15.05 -73.95 -17.61
C TYR A 43 -15.73 -73.48 -18.91
N GLU A 44 -16.66 -74.30 -19.43
CA GLU A 44 -17.56 -73.97 -20.54
C GLU A 44 -18.60 -72.89 -20.14
N ASP A 45 -18.95 -72.01 -21.08
CA ASP A 45 -19.92 -70.88 -21.08
C ASP A 45 -20.19 -70.10 -19.77
N ASP A 46 -20.64 -70.76 -18.71
CA ASP A 46 -21.00 -70.17 -17.41
C ASP A 46 -19.79 -69.52 -16.69
N GLY A 47 -18.57 -69.97 -17.03
CA GLY A 47 -17.32 -69.34 -16.59
C GLY A 47 -16.98 -68.05 -17.35
N PHE A 48 -17.41 -67.93 -18.61
CA PHE A 48 -17.08 -66.79 -19.48
C PHE A 48 -17.88 -65.54 -19.12
N GLU A 49 -19.20 -65.66 -18.90
CA GLU A 49 -20.02 -64.51 -18.49
C GLU A 49 -19.62 -64.00 -17.08
N LYS A 50 -19.26 -64.90 -16.15
CA LYS A 50 -18.70 -64.50 -14.85
C LYS A 50 -17.37 -63.74 -14.99
N ALA A 51 -16.46 -64.22 -15.84
CA ALA A 51 -15.18 -63.53 -16.10
C ALA A 51 -15.39 -62.14 -16.76
N LYS A 52 -16.36 -62.04 -17.67
CA LYS A 52 -16.77 -60.80 -18.35
C LYS A 52 -17.38 -59.78 -17.37
N ASP A 53 -18.21 -60.21 -16.43
CA ASP A 53 -18.77 -59.32 -15.40
C ASP A 53 -17.73 -58.86 -14.38
N ILE A 54 -16.79 -59.74 -13.99
CA ILE A 54 -15.61 -59.36 -13.19
C ILE A 54 -14.76 -58.32 -13.94
N ALA A 55 -14.55 -58.48 -15.25
CA ALA A 55 -13.80 -57.54 -16.06
C ALA A 55 -14.50 -56.17 -16.19
N LYS A 56 -15.82 -56.15 -16.43
CA LYS A 56 -16.62 -54.90 -16.43
C LYS A 56 -16.52 -54.17 -15.10
N LEU A 57 -16.67 -54.89 -13.98
CA LEU A 57 -16.57 -54.34 -12.63
C LEU A 57 -15.17 -53.74 -12.38
N ALA A 58 -14.11 -54.48 -12.72
CA ALA A 58 -12.74 -54.00 -12.58
C ALA A 58 -12.45 -52.74 -13.42
N LEU A 59 -12.97 -52.65 -14.64
CA LEU A 59 -12.86 -51.46 -15.49
C LEU A 59 -13.60 -50.25 -14.90
N LYS A 60 -14.84 -50.44 -14.44
CA LYS A 60 -15.62 -49.39 -13.75
C LYS A 60 -14.88 -48.88 -12.51
N GLN A 61 -14.34 -49.80 -11.71
CA GLN A 61 -13.59 -49.50 -10.49
C GLN A 61 -12.27 -48.76 -10.76
N ALA A 62 -11.58 -49.08 -11.86
CA ALA A 62 -10.38 -48.37 -12.28
C ALA A 62 -10.69 -46.94 -12.75
N ASP A 63 -11.77 -46.75 -13.51
CA ASP A 63 -12.27 -45.41 -13.87
C ASP A 63 -12.62 -44.58 -12.62
N GLN A 64 -13.39 -45.15 -11.69
CA GLN A 64 -13.74 -44.52 -10.41
C GLN A 64 -12.51 -44.09 -9.61
N LEU A 65 -11.48 -44.93 -9.50
CA LEU A 65 -10.22 -44.57 -8.83
C LEU A 65 -9.44 -43.47 -9.56
N ASN A 66 -9.49 -43.42 -10.90
CA ASN A 66 -8.82 -42.38 -11.68
C ASN A 66 -9.55 -41.03 -11.56
N ARG A 67 -10.89 -41.01 -11.61
CA ARG A 67 -11.70 -39.82 -11.33
C ARG A 67 -11.45 -39.34 -9.90
N TYR A 68 -11.48 -40.24 -8.92
CA TYR A 68 -11.18 -39.93 -7.52
C TYR A 68 -9.78 -39.34 -7.31
N ARG A 69 -8.74 -39.95 -7.90
CA ARG A 69 -7.37 -39.40 -7.90
C ARG A 69 -7.34 -37.97 -8.44
N HIS A 70 -7.95 -37.74 -9.61
CA HIS A 70 -7.93 -36.43 -10.25
C HIS A 70 -8.57 -35.33 -9.39
N VAL A 71 -9.71 -35.61 -8.73
CA VAL A 71 -10.34 -34.64 -7.82
C VAL A 71 -9.51 -34.45 -6.54
N ILE A 72 -8.88 -35.51 -6.01
CA ILE A 72 -7.95 -35.43 -4.86
C ILE A 72 -6.73 -34.55 -5.18
N ASP A 73 -6.13 -34.68 -6.37
CA ASP A 73 -4.97 -33.90 -6.76
C ASP A 73 -5.34 -32.41 -6.91
N GLN A 74 -6.49 -32.11 -7.52
CA GLN A 74 -7.04 -30.75 -7.55
C GLN A 74 -7.32 -30.20 -6.14
N LEU A 75 -7.93 -31.01 -5.25
CA LEU A 75 -8.22 -30.62 -3.88
C LEU A 75 -6.94 -30.25 -3.12
N LYS A 76 -5.91 -31.10 -3.18
CA LYS A 76 -4.60 -30.82 -2.56
C LYS A 76 -4.00 -29.51 -3.08
N GLN A 77 -4.07 -29.25 -4.39
CA GLN A 77 -3.55 -28.02 -4.99
C GLN A 77 -4.32 -26.78 -4.50
N VAL A 78 -5.65 -26.80 -4.60
CA VAL A 78 -6.50 -25.65 -4.25
C VAL A 78 -6.45 -25.36 -2.74
N SER A 79 -6.49 -26.39 -1.89
CA SER A 79 -6.32 -26.22 -0.45
C SER A 79 -4.97 -25.62 -0.06
N SER A 80 -3.88 -25.98 -0.76
CA SER A 80 -2.57 -25.39 -0.52
C SER A 80 -2.53 -23.91 -0.93
N LEU A 81 -3.14 -23.54 -2.06
CA LEU A 81 -3.24 -22.14 -2.50
C LEU A 81 -4.07 -21.30 -1.53
N ALA A 82 -5.22 -21.82 -1.09
CA ALA A 82 -6.06 -21.16 -0.08
C ALA A 82 -5.31 -20.98 1.26
N TYR A 83 -4.56 -22.00 1.69
CA TYR A 83 -3.75 -21.93 2.92
C TYR A 83 -2.71 -20.81 2.84
N THR A 84 -1.92 -20.76 1.76
CA THR A 84 -0.91 -19.70 1.55
C THR A 84 -1.55 -18.31 1.42
N CYS A 85 -2.78 -18.21 0.91
CA CYS A 85 -3.50 -16.94 0.84
C CYS A 85 -3.84 -16.39 2.24
N TYR A 86 -4.49 -17.19 3.09
CA TYR A 86 -4.85 -16.76 4.45
C TYR A 86 -3.63 -16.57 5.37
N ASP A 87 -2.58 -17.38 5.21
CA ASP A 87 -1.30 -17.22 5.93
C ASP A 87 -0.61 -15.91 5.52
N GLY A 88 -0.65 -15.59 4.22
CA GLY A 88 -0.21 -14.31 3.66
C GLY A 88 -1.02 -13.11 4.21
N TYR A 89 -2.34 -13.25 4.34
CA TYR A 89 -3.21 -12.21 4.91
C TYR A 89 -2.92 -11.96 6.40
N GLN A 90 -2.71 -13.00 7.21
CA GLN A 90 -2.33 -12.86 8.62
C GLN A 90 -0.95 -12.22 8.80
N SER A 91 0.03 -12.62 7.99
CA SER A 91 1.41 -12.15 8.13
C SER A 91 1.65 -10.72 7.62
N ASN A 92 0.69 -10.11 6.93
CA ASN A 92 0.78 -8.74 6.38
C ASN A 92 -0.16 -7.74 7.08
N GLY A 93 -0.23 -7.77 8.43
CA GLY A 93 -1.17 -6.99 9.25
C GLY A 93 -1.50 -5.58 8.76
N GLY A 94 -0.50 -4.72 8.54
CA GLY A 94 -0.73 -3.35 8.04
C GLY A 94 -1.39 -3.25 6.66
N LYS A 95 -1.11 -4.20 5.74
CA LYS A 95 -1.81 -4.27 4.44
C LYS A 95 -3.23 -4.79 4.57
N SER A 96 -3.47 -5.68 5.52
CA SER A 96 -4.79 -6.23 5.81
C SER A 96 -5.70 -5.16 6.44
N VAL A 97 -5.17 -4.23 7.24
CA VAL A 97 -5.92 -3.03 7.67
C VAL A 97 -6.15 -2.06 6.51
N ALA A 98 -5.19 -1.90 5.60
CA ALA A 98 -5.33 -1.02 4.45
C ALA A 98 -6.39 -1.49 3.44
N ASP A 99 -6.60 -2.80 3.33
CA ASP A 99 -7.61 -3.43 2.47
C ASP A 99 -8.16 -4.72 3.14
N PRO A 100 -9.15 -4.59 4.06
CA PRO A 100 -9.67 -5.73 4.80
C PRO A 100 -10.41 -6.73 3.90
N ALA A 101 -11.10 -6.23 2.87
CA ALA A 101 -11.92 -7.01 1.93
C ALA A 101 -11.11 -8.00 1.08
N ARG A 102 -9.79 -7.79 0.95
CA ARG A 102 -8.89 -8.70 0.24
C ARG A 102 -8.93 -10.17 0.70
N ILE A 103 -9.42 -10.44 1.91
CA ILE A 103 -9.63 -11.83 2.36
C ILE A 103 -10.64 -12.59 1.48
N GLU A 104 -11.58 -11.91 0.82
CA GLU A 104 -12.52 -12.50 -0.14
C GLU A 104 -11.81 -13.21 -1.31
N ASP A 105 -10.62 -12.74 -1.73
CA ASP A 105 -9.79 -13.41 -2.74
C ASP A 105 -9.35 -14.82 -2.28
N CYS A 106 -9.14 -15.00 -0.97
CA CYS A 106 -8.80 -16.29 -0.36
C CYS A 106 -10.03 -17.20 -0.26
N ASP A 107 -11.20 -16.64 0.08
CA ASP A 107 -12.47 -17.35 0.19
C ASP A 107 -12.87 -18.04 -1.13
N VAL A 108 -12.57 -17.41 -2.28
CA VAL A 108 -12.76 -18.02 -3.60
C VAL A 108 -12.03 -19.38 -3.73
N GLN A 109 -10.80 -19.49 -3.22
CA GLN A 109 -10.06 -20.76 -3.24
C GLN A 109 -10.55 -21.72 -2.13
N TYR A 110 -10.92 -21.19 -0.97
CA TYR A 110 -11.48 -22.00 0.12
C TYR A 110 -12.78 -22.70 -0.29
N HIS A 111 -13.76 -21.97 -0.81
CA HIS A 111 -15.02 -22.55 -1.32
C HIS A 111 -14.80 -23.51 -2.50
N ARG A 112 -13.77 -23.26 -3.33
CA ARG A 112 -13.37 -24.23 -4.37
C ARG A 112 -12.83 -25.53 -3.77
N ALA A 113 -12.06 -25.47 -2.68
CA ALA A 113 -11.63 -26.66 -1.94
C ALA A 113 -12.82 -27.40 -1.31
N GLU A 114 -13.79 -26.68 -0.72
CA GLU A 114 -15.02 -27.30 -0.18
C GLU A 114 -15.83 -28.02 -1.26
N SER A 115 -16.00 -27.39 -2.43
CA SER A 115 -16.67 -27.98 -3.60
C SER A 115 -15.94 -29.24 -4.10
N LEU A 116 -14.61 -29.20 -4.19
CA LEU A 116 -13.80 -30.36 -4.56
C LEU A 116 -13.91 -31.48 -3.51
N LEU A 117 -13.88 -31.17 -2.21
CA LEU A 117 -14.11 -32.15 -1.14
C LEU A 117 -15.51 -32.79 -1.23
N GLY A 118 -16.53 -32.02 -1.62
CA GLY A 118 -17.86 -32.53 -1.98
C GLY A 118 -17.84 -33.52 -3.14
N GLN A 119 -17.10 -33.22 -4.22
CA GLN A 119 -16.92 -34.11 -5.36
C GLN A 119 -16.15 -35.39 -4.99
N VAL A 120 -15.10 -35.31 -4.17
CA VAL A 120 -14.37 -36.48 -3.64
C VAL A 120 -15.32 -37.40 -2.86
N ARG A 121 -16.17 -36.83 -2.00
CA ARG A 121 -17.23 -37.55 -1.28
C ARG A 121 -18.20 -38.23 -2.24
N GLN A 122 -18.71 -37.50 -3.24
CA GLN A 122 -19.63 -38.03 -4.25
C GLN A 122 -19.04 -39.23 -5.00
N VAL A 123 -17.81 -39.13 -5.51
CA VAL A 123 -17.15 -40.23 -6.24
C VAL A 123 -16.93 -41.44 -5.31
N SER A 124 -16.50 -41.23 -4.06
CA SER A 124 -16.28 -42.31 -3.09
C SER A 124 -17.56 -43.05 -2.64
N ALA A 125 -18.71 -42.45 -2.88
CA ALA A 125 -20.04 -42.95 -2.57
C ALA A 125 -20.75 -43.58 -3.78
N GLU A 126 -20.13 -43.59 -4.97
CA GLU A 126 -20.71 -44.25 -6.14
C GLU A 126 -20.88 -45.76 -5.92
N PRO A 127 -21.94 -46.38 -6.48
CA PRO A 127 -22.08 -47.83 -6.48
C PRO A 127 -20.84 -48.51 -7.05
N ASP A 128 -20.43 -49.59 -6.39
CA ASP A 128 -19.23 -50.38 -6.68
C ASP A 128 -17.88 -49.68 -6.45
N PHE A 129 -17.83 -48.46 -5.90
CA PHE A 129 -16.56 -47.77 -5.63
C PHE A 129 -15.60 -48.65 -4.80
N PRO A 130 -14.30 -48.74 -5.16
CA PRO A 130 -13.38 -49.67 -4.52
C PRO A 130 -13.30 -49.62 -2.99
N GLN A 131 -13.08 -50.80 -2.43
CA GLN A 131 -12.88 -50.99 -0.99
C GLN A 131 -11.58 -50.32 -0.54
N SER A 132 -11.52 -49.91 0.74
CA SER A 132 -10.41 -49.15 1.34
C SER A 132 -9.02 -49.75 1.09
N ALA A 133 -8.90 -51.08 1.03
CA ALA A 133 -7.66 -51.77 0.69
C ALA A 133 -7.09 -51.33 -0.66
N TRP A 134 -7.92 -51.18 -1.70
CA TRP A 134 -7.46 -50.77 -3.03
C TRP A 134 -7.20 -49.28 -3.12
N VAL A 135 -7.95 -48.46 -2.36
CA VAL A 135 -7.68 -47.01 -2.23
C VAL A 135 -6.29 -46.80 -1.62
N PHE A 136 -5.97 -47.59 -0.58
CA PHE A 136 -4.66 -47.62 0.06
C PHE A 136 -3.55 -48.14 -0.87
N GLU A 137 -3.76 -49.26 -1.58
CA GLU A 137 -2.81 -49.78 -2.59
C GLU A 137 -2.54 -48.76 -3.71
N ALA A 138 -3.57 -48.01 -4.12
CA ALA A 138 -3.48 -46.93 -5.10
C ALA A 138 -2.76 -45.66 -4.57
N LYS A 139 -2.34 -45.67 -3.30
CA LYS A 139 -1.75 -44.56 -2.52
C LYS A 139 -2.65 -43.32 -2.47
N LEU A 140 -3.96 -43.53 -2.46
CA LEU A 140 -4.95 -42.46 -2.36
C LEU A 140 -5.44 -42.32 -0.92
N PRO A 141 -5.84 -41.12 -0.48
CA PRO A 141 -6.53 -40.94 0.79
C PRO A 141 -7.88 -41.65 0.73
N ASP A 142 -8.25 -42.43 1.75
CA ASP A 142 -9.64 -42.88 1.91
C ASP A 142 -10.37 -41.93 2.86
N ILE A 143 -11.14 -40.99 2.31
CA ILE A 143 -11.91 -40.02 3.09
C ILE A 143 -13.08 -40.64 3.87
N ARG A 144 -13.38 -41.93 3.66
CA ARG A 144 -14.41 -42.67 4.40
C ARG A 144 -13.84 -43.33 5.66
N ASP A 145 -12.51 -43.44 5.77
CA ASP A 145 -11.87 -43.99 6.97
C ASP A 145 -11.70 -42.90 8.04
N GLY A 146 -12.67 -42.83 8.95
CA GLY A 146 -12.62 -41.94 10.12
C GLY A 146 -11.71 -42.41 11.26
N ARG A 147 -11.00 -43.54 11.12
CA ARG A 147 -10.18 -44.13 12.20
C ARG A 147 -8.78 -43.52 12.20
N THR A 148 -8.64 -42.38 12.87
CA THR A 148 -7.39 -41.60 12.95
C THR A 148 -6.14 -42.39 13.38
N SER A 149 -6.28 -43.49 14.13
CA SER A 149 -5.18 -44.37 14.55
C SER A 149 -4.78 -45.46 13.54
N LEU A 150 -5.60 -45.69 12.50
CA LEU A 150 -5.39 -46.76 11.50
C LEU A 150 -5.29 -46.23 10.06
N GLN A 151 -5.39 -44.92 9.87
CA GLN A 151 -5.37 -44.29 8.56
C GLN A 151 -3.98 -44.31 7.91
N GLY A 152 -3.94 -44.53 6.59
CA GLY A 152 -2.71 -44.47 5.80
C GLY A 152 -2.14 -43.05 5.70
N SER A 153 -0.86 -42.92 5.34
CA SER A 153 -0.18 -41.61 5.25
C SER A 153 -0.91 -40.64 4.32
N ALA A 154 -1.37 -41.10 3.15
CA ALA A 154 -2.11 -40.26 2.20
C ALA A 154 -3.40 -39.68 2.79
N THR A 155 -4.15 -40.46 3.58
CA THR A 155 -5.36 -39.99 4.30
C THR A 155 -4.96 -38.95 5.34
N LYS A 156 -3.92 -39.23 6.13
CA LYS A 156 -3.42 -38.30 7.16
C LYS A 156 -2.96 -36.97 6.55
N GLU A 157 -2.13 -37.00 5.51
CA GLU A 157 -1.66 -35.79 4.79
C GLU A 157 -2.82 -34.91 4.31
N LEU A 158 -3.88 -35.51 3.77
CA LEU A 158 -5.05 -34.74 3.32
C LEU A 158 -5.82 -34.15 4.51
N GLN A 159 -6.01 -34.91 5.59
CA GLN A 159 -6.66 -34.40 6.80
C GLN A 159 -5.86 -33.27 7.44
N ASP A 160 -4.55 -33.43 7.57
CA ASP A 160 -3.64 -32.42 8.15
C ASP A 160 -3.67 -31.13 7.30
N LEU A 161 -3.68 -31.24 5.96
CA LEU A 161 -3.83 -30.10 5.05
C LEU A 161 -5.18 -29.39 5.21
N LEU A 162 -6.29 -30.12 5.21
CA LEU A 162 -7.64 -29.55 5.33
C LEU A 162 -7.88 -28.96 6.73
N HIS A 163 -7.32 -29.58 7.78
CA HIS A 163 -7.36 -29.05 9.14
C HIS A 163 -6.53 -27.78 9.27
N GLY A 164 -5.31 -27.77 8.73
CA GLY A 164 -4.47 -26.58 8.66
C GLY A 164 -5.13 -25.43 7.90
N LEU A 165 -5.80 -25.74 6.78
CA LEU A 165 -6.59 -24.77 6.01
C LEU A 165 -7.72 -24.14 6.85
N SER A 166 -8.50 -24.96 7.56
CA SER A 166 -9.57 -24.46 8.44
C SER A 166 -9.01 -23.63 9.60
N GLN A 167 -7.89 -24.04 10.21
CA GLN A 167 -7.24 -23.28 11.27
C GLN A 167 -6.74 -21.91 10.78
N VAL A 168 -6.12 -21.84 9.59
CA VAL A 168 -5.59 -20.58 9.05
C VAL A 168 -6.72 -19.66 8.58
N ALA A 169 -7.79 -20.18 7.98
CA ALA A 169 -8.98 -19.40 7.61
C ALA A 169 -9.65 -18.76 8.85
N ASN A 170 -9.87 -19.53 9.92
CA ASN A 170 -10.46 -19.02 11.17
C ASN A 170 -9.62 -17.91 11.81
N LYS A 171 -8.28 -18.02 11.77
CA LYS A 171 -7.40 -16.95 12.27
C LYS A 171 -7.40 -15.72 11.37
N ALA A 172 -7.46 -15.89 10.05
CA ALA A 172 -7.55 -14.78 9.11
C ALA A 172 -8.86 -13.99 9.28
N SER A 173 -9.98 -14.67 9.52
CA SER A 173 -11.26 -14.02 9.84
C SER A 173 -11.20 -13.18 11.13
N ALA A 174 -10.53 -13.67 12.19
CA ALA A 174 -10.31 -12.85 13.39
C ALA A 174 -9.40 -11.63 13.13
N VAL A 175 -8.43 -11.74 12.22
CA VAL A 175 -7.62 -10.59 11.77
C VAL A 175 -8.45 -9.64 10.90
N GLN A 176 -9.39 -10.13 10.09
CA GLN A 176 -10.31 -9.31 9.30
C GLN A 176 -11.20 -8.45 10.20
N GLU A 177 -11.86 -9.03 11.21
CA GLU A 177 -12.71 -8.26 12.15
C GLU A 177 -11.92 -7.11 12.81
N GLN A 178 -10.66 -7.38 13.16
CA GLN A 178 -9.74 -6.39 13.72
C GLN A 178 -9.29 -5.34 12.68
N ALA A 179 -9.09 -5.76 11.43
CA ALA A 179 -8.69 -4.91 10.33
C ALA A 179 -9.81 -3.95 9.89
N GLU A 180 -11.04 -4.45 9.73
CA GLU A 180 -12.24 -3.65 9.46
C GLU A 180 -12.46 -2.59 10.55
N ARG A 181 -12.26 -2.95 11.82
CA ARG A 181 -12.38 -2.03 12.95
C ARG A 181 -11.29 -0.95 12.96
N LEU A 182 -10.09 -1.25 12.48
CA LEU A 182 -8.97 -0.30 12.40
C LEU A 182 -8.92 0.48 11.09
N HIS A 183 -9.64 0.05 10.05
CA HIS A 183 -9.62 0.67 8.72
C HIS A 183 -9.98 2.16 8.73
N PRO A 184 -11.03 2.63 9.44
CA PRO A 184 -11.34 4.08 9.51
C PRO A 184 -10.21 4.89 10.16
N TYR A 185 -9.51 4.31 11.14
CA TYR A 185 -8.36 4.97 11.78
C TYR A 185 -7.13 4.98 10.86
N TYR A 186 -6.90 3.91 10.10
CA TYR A 186 -5.90 3.90 9.03
C TYR A 186 -6.17 4.98 7.98
N GLU A 187 -7.43 5.17 7.55
CA GLU A 187 -7.80 6.25 6.63
C GLU A 187 -7.56 7.66 7.22
N GLN A 188 -7.89 7.86 8.51
CA GLN A 188 -7.60 9.09 9.24
C GLN A 188 -6.08 9.37 9.29
N VAL A 189 -5.27 8.38 9.67
CA VAL A 189 -3.80 8.49 9.71
C VAL A 189 -3.23 8.80 8.32
N GLN A 190 -3.72 8.13 7.27
CA GLN A 190 -3.34 8.42 5.88
C GLN A 190 -3.75 9.83 5.42
N SER A 191 -4.89 10.35 5.89
CA SER A 191 -5.35 11.72 5.61
C SER A 191 -4.50 12.77 6.36
N LEU A 192 -4.11 12.46 7.60
CA LEU A 192 -3.24 13.26 8.44
C LEU A 192 -1.83 13.35 7.85
N ASP A 193 -1.21 12.23 7.49
CA ASP A 193 0.12 12.15 6.86
C ASP A 193 0.19 12.97 5.54
N LYS A 194 -0.84 12.85 4.71
CA LYS A 194 -1.00 13.70 3.51
C LYS A 194 -1.12 15.19 3.85
N SER A 195 -1.81 15.54 4.93
CA SER A 195 -1.95 16.92 5.40
C SER A 195 -0.61 17.48 5.91
N ILE A 196 0.14 16.68 6.66
CA ILE A 196 1.50 16.99 7.13
C ILE A 196 2.43 17.24 5.95
N SER A 197 2.49 16.29 5.02
CA SER A 197 3.29 16.37 3.79
C SER A 197 2.93 17.56 2.89
N LYS A 198 1.66 17.97 2.87
CA LYS A 198 1.17 19.16 2.13
C LYS A 198 1.61 20.45 2.81
N THR A 199 1.39 20.54 4.12
CA THR A 199 1.70 21.73 4.93
C THR A 199 3.20 22.01 4.94
N LYS A 200 4.03 20.98 5.11
CA LYS A 200 5.50 21.09 5.10
C LYS A 200 6.01 21.67 3.79
N LYS A 201 5.53 21.14 2.66
CA LYS A 201 5.84 21.67 1.32
C LYS A 201 5.40 23.12 1.11
N CYS A 202 4.40 23.59 1.84
CA CYS A 202 3.97 24.99 1.80
C CYS A 202 5.00 25.88 2.52
N TYR A 203 5.40 25.52 3.75
CA TYR A 203 6.45 26.25 4.48
C TYR A 203 7.79 26.17 3.76
N ASP A 204 8.22 24.99 3.29
CA ASP A 204 9.41 24.81 2.45
C ASP A 204 9.40 25.78 1.26
N ALA A 205 8.32 25.83 0.48
CA ALA A 205 8.20 26.70 -0.68
C ALA A 205 8.19 28.19 -0.34
N PHE A 206 7.61 28.56 0.81
CA PHE A 206 7.63 29.93 1.34
C PHE A 206 9.06 30.35 1.74
N TYR A 207 9.80 29.52 2.47
CA TYR A 207 11.19 29.76 2.82
C TYR A 207 12.09 29.84 1.58
N ASP A 208 11.93 28.91 0.63
CA ASP A 208 12.65 28.88 -0.65
C ASP A 208 12.45 30.18 -1.43
N LYS A 209 11.25 30.78 -1.34
CA LYS A 209 10.93 32.04 -2.02
C LYS A 209 11.50 33.25 -1.28
N LEU A 210 11.38 33.31 0.05
CA LEU A 210 12.01 34.36 0.87
C LEU A 210 13.53 34.43 0.60
N GLN A 211 14.20 33.29 0.49
CA GLN A 211 15.64 33.24 0.21
C GLN A 211 16.04 33.69 -1.20
N LYS A 212 15.16 33.52 -2.21
CA LYS A 212 15.46 33.84 -3.62
C LYS A 212 15.03 35.25 -4.02
N ASP A 213 13.81 35.63 -3.63
CA ASP A 213 13.14 36.86 -4.09
C ASP A 213 13.23 37.99 -3.06
N GLY A 214 13.58 37.68 -1.81
CA GLY A 214 13.55 38.61 -0.69
C GLY A 214 12.13 39.04 -0.30
N VAL A 215 12.04 40.07 0.55
CA VAL A 215 10.77 40.64 1.02
C VAL A 215 10.39 41.87 0.18
N GLN A 216 9.34 41.76 -0.62
CA GLN A 216 8.81 42.92 -1.37
C GLN A 216 7.99 43.87 -0.49
N SER A 217 7.23 43.34 0.48
CA SER A 217 6.55 44.10 1.54
C SER A 217 5.99 43.16 2.61
N PRO A 218 5.71 43.63 3.85
CA PRO A 218 5.03 42.83 4.88
C PRO A 218 3.66 42.28 4.43
N ASN A 219 2.91 43.04 3.63
CA ASN A 219 1.61 42.59 3.09
C ASN A 219 1.76 41.45 2.07
N ALA A 220 2.88 41.37 1.34
CA ALA A 220 3.16 40.26 0.45
C ALA A 220 3.45 38.97 1.25
N ILE A 221 4.28 39.06 2.30
CA ILE A 221 4.53 37.94 3.23
C ILE A 221 3.19 37.43 3.81
N LEU A 222 2.37 38.35 4.34
CA LEU A 222 1.07 38.02 4.94
C LEU A 222 0.10 37.36 3.95
N GLY A 223 0.13 37.73 2.67
CA GLY A 223 -0.70 37.10 1.65
C GLY A 223 -0.28 35.67 1.31
N GLU A 224 1.04 35.38 1.35
CA GLU A 224 1.56 34.04 1.03
C GLU A 224 1.48 33.10 2.22
N ILE A 225 1.76 33.56 3.44
CA ILE A 225 1.68 32.74 4.65
C ILE A 225 0.26 32.29 4.98
N GLN A 226 -0.76 33.10 4.65
CA GLN A 226 -2.18 32.75 4.85
C GLN A 226 -2.59 31.46 4.13
N VAL A 227 -1.91 31.10 3.03
CA VAL A 227 -2.16 29.82 2.34
C VAL A 227 -1.67 28.64 3.18
N CYS A 228 -0.45 28.73 3.73
CA CYS A 228 0.12 27.69 4.58
C CYS A 228 -0.57 27.60 5.93
N ASP A 229 -1.01 28.73 6.51
CA ASP A 229 -1.76 28.74 7.78
C ASP A 229 -3.14 28.06 7.66
N LYS A 230 -3.76 28.11 6.48
CA LYS A 230 -4.98 27.33 6.20
C LYS A 230 -4.68 25.83 6.19
N ASP A 231 -3.59 25.41 5.56
CA ASP A 231 -3.18 24.00 5.49
C ASP A 231 -2.73 23.48 6.87
N TYR A 232 -2.06 24.31 7.66
CA TYR A 232 -1.73 24.07 9.07
C TYR A 232 -2.97 23.90 9.94
N THR A 233 -4.02 24.70 9.71
CA THR A 233 -5.33 24.55 10.38
C THR A 233 -6.03 23.24 9.98
N GLU A 234 -6.00 22.87 8.69
CA GLU A 234 -6.54 21.59 8.19
C GLU A 234 -5.78 20.39 8.82
N PHE A 235 -4.46 20.51 8.95
CA PHE A 235 -3.60 19.53 9.63
C PHE A 235 -3.99 19.35 11.11
N HIS A 236 -4.09 20.43 11.90
CA HIS A 236 -4.47 20.34 13.31
C HIS A 236 -5.88 19.77 13.51
N GLN A 237 -6.84 20.14 12.65
CA GLN A 237 -8.18 19.55 12.70
C GLN A 237 -8.13 18.02 12.51
N LYS A 238 -7.40 17.53 11.50
CA LYS A 238 -7.25 16.08 11.27
C LYS A 238 -6.50 15.39 12.41
N LEU A 239 -5.50 16.05 12.98
CA LEU A 239 -4.75 15.52 14.12
C LEU A 239 -5.65 15.32 15.34
N ASP A 240 -6.51 16.30 15.64
CA ASP A 240 -7.46 16.21 16.75
C ASP A 240 -8.62 15.24 16.49
N GLU A 241 -9.11 15.15 15.25
CA GLU A 241 -10.07 14.11 14.83
C GLU A 241 -9.48 12.70 15.01
N THR A 242 -8.23 12.49 14.57
CA THR A 242 -7.53 11.19 14.68
C THR A 242 -7.23 10.85 16.15
N ARG A 243 -6.78 11.82 16.95
CA ARG A 243 -6.59 11.68 18.41
C ARG A 243 -7.89 11.36 19.14
N LYS A 244 -9.02 11.93 18.71
CA LYS A 244 -10.33 11.67 19.30
C LYS A 244 -10.72 10.20 19.14
N THR A 245 -10.59 9.64 17.92
CA THR A 245 -10.81 8.21 17.69
C THR A 245 -9.85 7.33 18.51
N ALA A 246 -8.55 7.68 18.57
CA ALA A 246 -7.58 6.95 19.40
C ALA A 246 -7.88 6.95 20.91
N ARG A 247 -8.74 7.86 21.39
CA ARG A 247 -9.15 8.01 22.80
C ARG A 247 -10.50 7.38 23.12
N GLU A 248 -11.19 6.80 22.14
CA GLU A 248 -12.43 6.07 22.39
C GLU A 248 -12.19 4.90 23.35
N SER A 249 -13.14 4.65 24.25
CA SER A 249 -12.92 3.78 25.43
C SER A 249 -12.61 2.34 25.08
N ASP A 250 -13.15 1.86 23.96
CA ASP A 250 -12.99 0.53 23.41
C ASP A 250 -11.87 0.46 22.35
N PHE A 251 -11.30 1.59 21.93
CA PHE A 251 -10.29 1.66 20.87
C PHE A 251 -9.05 0.81 21.19
N PRO A 252 -8.48 0.07 20.21
CA PRO A 252 -7.35 -0.82 20.47
C PRO A 252 -6.12 -0.12 21.05
N GLY A 253 -5.45 -0.80 21.98
CA GLY A 253 -4.23 -0.30 22.63
C GLY A 253 -2.99 -0.37 21.73
N GLY A 254 -1.92 0.31 22.15
CA GLY A 254 -0.68 0.48 21.36
C GLY A 254 0.00 -0.81 20.88
N GLU A 255 -0.12 -1.94 21.61
CA GLU A 255 0.40 -3.24 21.14
C GLU A 255 -0.30 -3.72 19.87
N VAL A 256 -1.63 -3.55 19.80
CA VAL A 256 -2.41 -3.87 18.60
C VAL A 256 -2.04 -2.94 17.45
N LEU A 257 -2.00 -1.63 17.69
CA LEU A 257 -1.66 -0.64 16.66
C LEU A 257 -0.26 -0.89 16.09
N SER A 258 0.72 -1.16 16.97
CA SER A 258 2.09 -1.49 16.55
C SER A 258 2.19 -2.79 15.75
N SER A 259 1.32 -3.77 16.00
CA SER A 259 1.33 -5.04 15.24
C SER A 259 0.82 -4.90 13.80
N VAL A 260 0.13 -3.80 13.49
CA VAL A 260 -0.37 -3.44 12.15
C VAL A 260 0.26 -2.15 11.61
N GLU A 261 1.39 -1.72 12.17
CA GLU A 261 2.13 -0.53 11.74
C GLU A 261 1.34 0.80 11.79
N LEU A 262 0.40 0.92 12.74
CA LEU A 262 -0.36 2.15 12.99
C LEU A 262 0.19 2.91 14.21
N PRO A 263 0.22 4.26 14.16
CA PRO A 263 0.67 5.08 15.28
C PRO A 263 -0.37 5.07 16.42
N ASN A 264 0.09 5.25 17.65
CA ASN A 264 -0.74 5.40 18.84
C ASN A 264 -0.86 6.89 19.24
N LEU A 265 -2.01 7.50 18.96
CA LEU A 265 -2.26 8.93 19.21
C LEU A 265 -3.05 9.22 20.50
N ARG A 266 -3.18 8.25 21.41
CA ARG A 266 -4.04 8.33 22.60
C ARG A 266 -3.52 9.28 23.68
N ASP A 267 -2.36 8.97 24.25
CA ASP A 267 -1.87 9.55 25.52
C ASP A 267 -0.71 10.55 25.36
N GLY A 268 -0.48 11.03 24.14
CA GLY A 268 0.68 11.86 23.82
C GLY A 268 1.92 11.02 23.48
N PHE A 269 2.69 11.53 22.53
CA PHE A 269 3.65 10.75 21.75
C PHE A 269 4.86 10.24 22.56
N GLU A 270 5.22 10.91 23.66
CA GLU A 270 6.40 10.61 24.48
C GLU A 270 6.37 9.24 25.17
N SER A 271 5.19 8.62 25.26
CA SER A 271 4.99 7.34 25.94
C SER A 271 5.15 6.11 25.03
N SER A 272 5.11 6.26 23.70
CA SER A 272 5.14 5.11 22.78
C SER A 272 6.55 4.76 22.28
N ARG A 273 6.80 3.47 22.15
CA ARG A 273 8.09 2.91 21.66
C ARG A 273 8.06 2.43 20.22
N ASP A 274 6.91 2.51 19.55
CA ASP A 274 6.80 2.10 18.15
C ASP A 274 7.33 3.18 17.20
N ASN A 275 7.93 2.74 16.09
CA ASN A 275 8.60 3.64 15.14
C ASN A 275 7.62 4.58 14.42
N GLN A 276 6.35 4.19 14.24
CA GLN A 276 5.40 4.95 13.43
C GLN A 276 4.84 6.15 14.21
N THR A 277 4.55 5.97 15.51
CA THR A 277 4.24 7.08 16.41
C THR A 277 5.41 8.07 16.49
N GLN A 278 6.65 7.56 16.54
CA GLN A 278 7.84 8.42 16.60
C GLN A 278 8.09 9.21 15.31
N HIS A 279 7.93 8.59 14.13
CA HIS A 279 8.06 9.29 12.84
C HIS A 279 6.99 10.37 12.71
N LEU A 280 5.72 10.02 12.91
CA LEU A 280 4.61 10.96 12.82
C LEU A 280 4.76 12.12 13.81
N TRP A 281 5.29 11.86 15.01
CA TRP A 281 5.61 12.90 15.99
C TRP A 281 6.74 13.83 15.55
N GLN A 282 7.82 13.30 14.97
CA GLN A 282 8.93 14.12 14.46
C GLN A 282 8.45 15.08 13.37
N ASP A 283 7.58 14.62 12.46
CA ASP A 283 6.99 15.48 11.43
C ASP A 283 6.06 16.55 12.01
N ILE A 284 5.25 16.20 13.02
CA ILE A 284 4.39 17.15 13.75
C ILE A 284 5.23 18.22 14.46
N GLN A 285 6.28 17.85 15.19
CA GLN A 285 7.17 18.82 15.83
C GLN A 285 7.90 19.72 14.84
N THR A 286 8.29 19.14 13.70
CA THR A 286 8.92 19.91 12.61
C THR A 286 7.96 20.97 12.08
N LEU A 287 6.69 20.62 11.85
CA LEU A 287 5.66 21.58 11.42
C LEU A 287 5.32 22.64 12.48
N GLU A 288 5.23 22.25 13.76
CA GLU A 288 5.00 23.20 14.86
C GLU A 288 6.15 24.22 14.95
N LYS A 289 7.40 23.77 14.74
CA LYS A 289 8.56 24.65 14.63
C LYS A 289 8.51 25.53 13.39
N GLU A 290 8.28 24.97 12.20
CA GLU A 290 8.21 25.72 10.94
C GLU A 290 7.16 26.85 11.02
N LYS A 291 5.99 26.59 11.61
CA LYS A 291 4.96 27.61 11.87
C LYS A 291 5.42 28.67 12.87
N HIS A 292 6.10 28.27 13.95
CA HIS A 292 6.61 29.20 14.96
C HIS A 292 7.69 30.12 14.39
N ASP A 293 8.75 29.55 13.81
CA ASP A 293 9.84 30.26 13.12
C ASP A 293 9.27 31.24 12.07
N THR A 294 8.25 30.83 11.30
CA THR A 294 7.63 31.73 10.32
C THR A 294 6.85 32.89 10.96
N THR A 295 6.25 32.66 12.13
CA THR A 295 5.50 33.70 12.84
C THR A 295 6.46 34.75 13.40
N GLU A 296 7.63 34.34 13.91
CA GLU A 296 8.69 35.28 14.31
C GLU A 296 9.16 36.14 13.12
N ILE A 297 9.40 35.52 11.95
CA ILE A 297 9.78 36.24 10.72
C ILE A 297 8.72 37.26 10.30
N VAL A 298 7.43 36.94 10.43
CA VAL A 298 6.33 37.87 10.12
C VAL A 298 6.32 39.04 11.11
N ASP A 299 6.48 38.77 12.40
CA ASP A 299 6.43 39.79 13.45
C ASP A 299 7.64 40.74 13.39
N GLU A 300 8.88 40.24 13.27
CA GLU A 300 10.10 41.04 13.13
C GLU A 300 10.04 41.95 11.89
N ASN A 301 9.74 41.37 10.71
CA ASN A 301 9.57 42.15 9.48
C ASN A 301 8.38 43.12 9.53
N SER A 302 7.41 42.93 10.43
CA SER A 302 6.31 43.88 10.58
C SER A 302 6.72 45.11 11.38
N VAL A 303 7.44 44.97 12.49
CA VAL A 303 7.78 46.08 13.38
C VAL A 303 8.98 46.86 12.85
N GLU A 304 10.02 46.16 12.41
CA GLU A 304 11.30 46.78 12.05
C GLU A 304 11.23 47.44 10.68
N ALA A 305 10.53 46.81 9.71
CA ALA A 305 10.27 47.46 8.42
C ALA A 305 9.30 48.64 8.56
N GLN A 306 8.34 48.62 9.49
CA GLN A 306 7.50 49.79 9.77
C GLN A 306 8.31 50.95 10.38
N GLN A 307 9.19 50.67 11.34
CA GLN A 307 10.07 51.69 11.92
C GLN A 307 11.05 52.24 10.88
N LEU A 308 11.72 51.37 10.12
CA LEU A 308 12.66 51.78 9.07
C LEU A 308 11.96 52.60 7.97
N ASN A 309 10.78 52.17 7.51
CA ASN A 309 10.01 52.91 6.51
C ASN A 309 9.51 54.26 7.06
N ALA A 310 9.09 54.33 8.34
CA ALA A 310 8.76 55.59 8.99
C ALA A 310 9.97 56.54 9.07
N THR A 311 11.13 56.09 9.53
CA THR A 311 12.37 56.89 9.57
C THR A 311 12.81 57.35 8.18
N ILE A 312 12.69 56.52 7.14
CA ILE A 312 12.99 56.91 5.75
C ILE A 312 12.06 58.03 5.27
N PHE A 313 10.75 57.94 5.54
CA PHE A 313 9.77 58.92 5.08
C PHE A 313 9.70 60.20 5.95
N GLU A 314 9.94 60.11 7.26
CA GLU A 314 9.87 61.25 8.17
C GLU A 314 11.19 62.02 8.25
N ASP A 315 12.34 61.33 8.36
CA ASP A 315 13.64 62.00 8.50
C ASP A 315 14.34 62.17 7.14
N ILE A 316 14.57 61.09 6.40
CA ILE A 316 15.43 61.14 5.20
C ILE A 316 14.77 61.93 4.07
N PHE A 317 13.49 61.67 3.78
CA PHE A 317 12.76 62.41 2.73
C PHE A 317 12.68 63.92 3.04
N VAL A 318 12.44 64.29 4.30
CA VAL A 318 12.42 65.71 4.73
C VAL A 318 13.79 66.34 4.59
N ILE A 319 14.86 65.68 5.04
CA ILE A 319 16.24 66.18 4.92
C ILE A 319 16.63 66.37 3.45
N VAL A 320 16.37 65.39 2.58
CA VAL A 320 16.70 65.46 1.14
C VAL A 320 15.91 66.57 0.45
N ASN A 321 14.60 66.70 0.73
CA ASN A 321 13.77 67.75 0.14
C ASN A 321 14.20 69.16 0.62
N GLN A 322 14.43 69.34 1.92
CA GLN A 322 14.91 70.59 2.51
C GLN A 322 16.29 70.99 1.93
N THR A 323 17.23 70.05 1.88
CA THR A 323 18.58 70.27 1.35
C THR A 323 18.53 70.62 -0.14
N THR A 324 17.69 69.94 -0.91
CA THR A 324 17.48 70.24 -2.34
C THR A 324 16.91 71.65 -2.52
N HIS A 325 15.90 72.04 -1.73
CA HIS A 325 15.31 73.37 -1.77
C HIS A 325 16.33 74.46 -1.42
N ASP A 326 17.13 74.28 -0.38
CA ASP A 326 18.13 75.27 0.04
C ASP A 326 19.32 75.33 -0.94
N PHE A 327 19.73 74.22 -1.55
CA PHE A 327 20.70 74.21 -2.65
C PHE A 327 20.18 74.96 -3.89
N VAL A 328 18.95 74.69 -4.30
CA VAL A 328 18.28 75.42 -5.39
C VAL A 328 18.20 76.92 -5.09
N ARG A 329 17.89 77.30 -3.84
CA ARG A 329 17.87 78.69 -3.38
C ARG A 329 19.26 79.35 -3.45
N LEU A 330 20.32 78.64 -3.09
CA LEU A 330 21.70 79.12 -3.22
C LEU A 330 22.09 79.33 -4.69
N VAL A 331 21.70 78.43 -5.59
CA VAL A 331 21.90 78.58 -7.04
C VAL A 331 21.17 79.82 -7.56
N LEU A 332 19.90 80.00 -7.21
CA LEU A 332 19.13 81.20 -7.58
C LEU A 332 19.80 82.50 -7.09
N LEU A 333 20.28 82.52 -5.84
CA LEU A 333 20.98 83.67 -5.27
C LEU A 333 22.33 83.96 -5.95
N LYS A 334 23.08 82.91 -6.31
CA LYS A 334 24.36 83.02 -7.03
C LYS A 334 24.15 83.62 -8.42
N GLU A 335 23.25 83.03 -9.21
CA GLU A 335 23.01 83.48 -10.58
C GLU A 335 22.36 84.87 -10.63
N GLY A 336 21.49 85.19 -9.66
CA GLY A 336 20.93 86.55 -9.51
C GLY A 336 21.98 87.60 -9.18
N ARG A 337 22.97 87.28 -8.31
CA ARG A 337 24.12 88.17 -8.04
C ARG A 337 25.02 88.39 -9.27
N ASN A 338 25.04 87.42 -10.20
CA ASN A 338 25.76 87.52 -11.47
C ASN A 338 24.95 88.29 -12.56
N GLY A 339 23.79 88.85 -12.22
CA GLY A 339 22.96 89.63 -13.15
C GLY A 339 22.11 88.78 -14.11
N ALA A 340 21.93 87.48 -13.84
CA ALA A 340 21.10 86.62 -14.67
C ALA A 340 19.61 87.04 -14.63
N THR A 341 18.91 86.90 -15.77
CA THR A 341 17.46 87.12 -15.83
C THR A 341 16.70 86.00 -15.10
N SER A 342 15.46 86.25 -14.69
CA SER A 342 14.60 85.25 -14.03
C SER A 342 14.47 83.94 -14.80
N GLY A 343 14.36 84.00 -16.13
CA GLY A 343 14.34 82.82 -17.00
C GLY A 343 15.66 82.04 -17.05
N GLN A 344 16.80 82.70 -16.88
CA GLN A 344 18.12 82.05 -16.77
C GLN A 344 18.31 81.44 -15.38
N MET A 345 17.96 82.18 -14.32
CA MET A 345 18.00 81.69 -12.94
C MET A 345 17.15 80.42 -12.77
N ALA A 346 15.92 80.40 -13.29
CA ALA A 346 15.04 79.23 -13.21
C ALA A 346 15.58 78.00 -13.97
N ARG A 347 16.25 78.19 -15.12
CA ARG A 347 16.91 77.11 -15.86
C ARG A 347 18.14 76.58 -15.13
N ALA A 348 18.97 77.47 -14.59
CA ALA A 348 20.14 77.09 -13.79
C ALA A 348 19.70 76.30 -12.54
N ALA A 349 18.73 76.82 -11.79
CA ALA A 349 18.13 76.15 -10.64
C ALA A 349 17.62 74.74 -10.96
N ARG A 350 16.89 74.57 -12.06
CA ARG A 350 16.44 73.25 -12.52
C ARG A 350 17.61 72.33 -12.85
N ASN A 351 18.57 72.78 -13.66
CA ASN A 351 19.68 71.95 -14.10
C ASN A 351 20.60 71.53 -12.94
N TYR A 352 20.99 72.46 -12.08
CA TYR A 352 21.80 72.15 -10.89
C TYR A 352 21.03 71.30 -9.86
N GLY A 353 19.72 71.53 -9.70
CA GLY A 353 18.86 70.68 -8.86
C GLY A 353 18.80 69.23 -9.36
N HIS A 354 18.64 69.02 -10.67
CA HIS A 354 18.72 67.67 -11.26
C HIS A 354 20.10 67.03 -11.04
N MET A 355 21.19 67.76 -11.31
CA MET A 355 22.55 67.24 -11.10
C MET A 355 22.83 66.86 -9.63
N PHE A 356 22.27 67.62 -8.67
CA PHE A 356 22.39 67.31 -7.25
C PHE A 356 21.67 66.01 -6.88
N ILE A 357 20.42 65.83 -7.35
CA ILE A 357 19.64 64.60 -7.12
C ILE A 357 20.30 63.40 -7.81
N GLU A 358 20.74 63.54 -9.07
CA GLU A 358 21.45 62.47 -9.80
C GLU A 358 22.79 62.09 -9.13
N GLY A 359 23.47 63.04 -8.49
CA GLY A 359 24.66 62.76 -7.68
C GLY A 359 24.34 61.94 -6.44
N LEU A 360 23.31 62.32 -5.68
CA LEU A 360 22.86 61.56 -4.51
C LEU A 360 22.40 60.14 -4.88
N LEU A 361 21.69 59.96 -5.99
CA LEU A 361 21.26 58.65 -6.47
C LEU A 361 22.44 57.75 -6.83
N LYS A 362 23.45 58.26 -7.54
CA LYS A 362 24.65 57.48 -7.88
C LYS A 362 25.46 57.03 -6.66
N GLU A 363 25.56 57.89 -5.65
CA GLU A 363 26.24 57.53 -4.40
C GLU A 363 25.43 56.46 -3.63
N ALA A 364 24.10 56.56 -3.63
CA ALA A 364 23.22 55.56 -3.03
C ALA A 364 23.29 54.21 -3.78
N ASP A 365 23.29 54.22 -5.12
CA ASP A 365 23.48 53.03 -5.96
C ASP A 365 24.84 52.36 -5.64
N ALA A 366 25.92 53.13 -5.49
CA ALA A 366 27.25 52.61 -5.16
C ALA A 366 27.30 51.96 -3.77
N ILE A 367 26.62 52.54 -2.77
CA ILE A 367 26.50 51.97 -1.41
C ILE A 367 25.66 50.68 -1.44
N ALA A 368 24.59 50.64 -2.22
CA ALA A 368 23.77 49.43 -2.38
C ALA A 368 24.56 48.30 -3.07
N ASP A 369 25.32 48.62 -4.10
CA ASP A 369 26.24 47.70 -4.81
C ASP A 369 27.35 47.14 -3.90
N GLU A 370 27.80 47.90 -2.90
CA GLU A 370 28.79 47.47 -1.91
C GLU A 370 28.16 46.55 -0.84
N ALA A 371 26.98 46.90 -0.34
CA ALA A 371 26.22 46.09 0.63
C ALA A 371 25.74 44.74 0.07
N GLN A 372 25.58 44.60 -1.25
CA GLN A 372 25.26 43.32 -1.90
C GLN A 372 26.49 42.40 -2.10
N ARG A 373 27.71 42.87 -1.78
CA ARG A 373 28.97 42.10 -1.95
C ARG A 373 29.62 41.69 -0.63
N SER A 374 29.11 42.20 0.49
CA SER A 374 29.47 41.83 1.87
C SER A 374 28.59 40.70 2.41
#